data_AF-M1RJG3-F1
#
_entry.id   AF-M1RJG3-F1
#
_cell.length_a   1.000
_cell.length_b   1.000
_cell.length_c   1.000
_cell.angle_alpha   90.00
_cell.angle_beta   90.00
_cell.angle_gamma   90.00
#
_symmetry.space_group_name_H-M   'P 1'
#
loop_
_entity.id
_entity.type
_entity.pdbx_description
1 polymer ?
#
loop_
_entity_poly.entity_id
_entity_poly.type
_entity_poly.pdbx_seq_one_letter_code
_entity_poly.pdbx_strand_id
1 'polypeptide(L)'
;MVEKLKTYWEKFLDFITLNHEVPIHMLLLSFLTGLLGGIGAIVFRSMIAFFHNLFFYQRIDIFYNADKHSLPSPLGWFVMFVPPLVGMVVVYIVQNYAIEAKGFGTPEVLYAIYYRKGKLRPRIIGARILASSISIGSGGSVGREGPIVQIGGVIGSTLGQIFNLEYWQIYTLIASGAGGGIGAAFNTPLAGVVYALEVISPEASVRTIIPAIISAGVAGYVSRLWWGNKPSFIVENTKFVIPSLKAIPFEAIAFYTLLGILVGIGGAMYVYWVYYSETVFIKISKNPYIRHFIGMTIVGFCAVMFMHFTGHYYVQGIGYSTVQDVLSQAIKNAWFLIFLFFMKLLLTGVSLGSGGSGGVFSPGIFMGATLGGGIGLLAKQIDPHIPINMVSSGVVGIAAMLSSTVSAPITAVVMSFEMTRDYRVVVPSMIAAGVAFGVRRMIIHYSIDTFKLEKQGFHIPEIYVRVLHYPHKDD
;
A
#
# COMPACT_ATOMS: atom_id res chain seq x y z
N MET A 1 6.92 47.73 30.43
CA MET A 1 7.44 46.90 29.31
C MET A 1 7.18 45.40 29.55
N VAL A 2 7.50 44.88 30.75
CA VAL A 2 7.23 43.48 31.15
C VAL A 2 5.74 43.15 31.19
N GLU A 3 4.88 44.05 31.69
CA GLU A 3 3.42 43.84 31.66
C GLU A 3 2.85 43.75 30.24
N LYS A 4 3.27 44.65 29.33
CA LYS A 4 2.86 44.58 27.92
C LYS A 4 3.28 43.25 27.27
N LEU A 5 4.51 42.79 27.54
CA LEU A 5 5.01 41.50 27.07
C LEU A 5 4.20 40.32 27.63
N LYS A 6 3.79 40.39 28.89
CA LYS A 6 2.92 39.39 29.53
C LYS A 6 1.54 39.37 28.91
N THR A 7 0.96 40.54 28.60
CA THR A 7 -0.33 40.65 27.90
C THR A 7 -0.26 40.17 26.45
N TYR A 8 0.85 40.42 25.73
CA TYR A 8 1.05 39.85 24.39
C TYR A 8 1.27 38.33 24.44
N TRP A 9 1.95 37.83 25.47
CA TRP A 9 2.15 36.41 25.69
C TRP A 9 0.84 35.70 26.07
N GLU A 10 0.02 36.29 26.93
CA GLU A 10 -1.32 35.81 27.27
C GLU A 10 -2.26 35.90 26.06
N LYS A 11 -2.22 36.98 25.27
CA LYS A 11 -2.97 37.07 23.99
C LYS A 11 -2.49 36.07 22.93
N PHE A 12 -1.20 35.72 22.92
CA PHE A 12 -0.64 34.70 22.05
C PHE A 12 -1.05 33.30 22.50
N LEU A 13 -1.04 33.04 23.81
CA LEU A 13 -1.56 31.81 24.39
C LEU A 13 -3.07 31.70 24.15
N ASP A 14 -3.84 32.77 24.34
CA ASP A 14 -5.27 32.86 24.03
C ASP A 14 -5.54 32.72 22.53
N PHE A 15 -4.67 33.22 21.66
CA PHE A 15 -4.74 32.97 20.22
C PHE A 15 -4.43 31.52 19.85
N ILE A 16 -3.59 30.83 20.63
CA ILE A 16 -3.31 29.39 20.49
C ILE A 16 -4.48 28.55 21.07
N THR A 17 -5.18 29.02 22.10
CA THR A 17 -6.18 28.24 22.85
C THR A 17 -7.64 28.56 22.52
N LEU A 18 -7.99 29.75 22.02
CA LEU A 18 -9.36 30.10 21.64
C LEU A 18 -9.65 29.85 20.15
N ASN A 19 -10.68 29.02 19.91
CA ASN A 19 -11.53 29.00 18.71
C ASN A 19 -11.00 28.42 17.39
N HIS A 20 -9.89 27.69 17.36
CA HIS A 20 -9.57 26.91 16.18
C HIS A 20 -9.98 25.45 16.35
N GLU A 21 -10.85 24.96 15.45
CA GLU A 21 -11.15 23.52 15.31
C GLU A 21 -9.86 22.68 15.23
N VAL A 22 -8.75 23.28 14.79
CA VAL A 22 -7.40 22.68 14.77
C VAL A 22 -6.42 23.56 15.55
N PRO A 23 -5.96 23.15 16.74
CA PRO A 23 -4.96 23.89 17.51
C PRO A 23 -3.63 24.05 16.76
N ILE A 24 -2.92 25.17 16.99
CA ILE A 24 -1.64 25.47 16.30
C ILE A 24 -0.57 24.39 16.53
N HIS A 25 -0.51 23.81 17.74
CA HIS A 25 0.43 22.72 18.02
C HIS A 25 0.14 21.49 17.17
N MET A 26 -1.12 21.20 16.82
CA MET A 26 -1.46 20.11 15.91
C MET A 26 -0.95 20.38 14.50
N LEU A 27 -0.99 21.62 14.02
CA LEU A 27 -0.45 22.00 12.71
C LEU A 27 1.08 21.79 12.66
N LEU A 28 1.79 22.25 13.69
CA LEU A 28 3.24 22.09 13.83
C LEU A 28 3.65 20.61 13.93
N LEU A 29 2.93 19.83 14.73
CA LEU A 29 3.19 18.39 14.88
C LEU A 29 2.85 17.62 13.61
N SER A 30 1.83 18.04 12.85
CA SER A 30 1.51 17.44 11.55
C SER A 30 2.57 17.72 10.50
N PHE A 31 3.11 18.94 10.48
CA PHE A 31 4.28 19.29 9.66
C PHE A 31 5.48 18.42 10.02
N LEU A 32 5.80 18.30 11.30
CA LEU A 32 6.91 17.46 11.79
C LEU A 32 6.68 15.97 11.46
N THR A 33 5.45 15.49 11.60
CA THR A 33 5.07 14.12 11.25
C THR A 33 5.28 13.86 9.76
N GLY A 34 4.86 14.79 8.90
CA GLY A 34 5.09 14.71 7.46
C GLY A 34 6.58 14.74 7.09
N LEU A 35 7.36 15.62 7.72
CA LEU A 35 8.81 15.71 7.52
C LEU A 35 9.51 14.40 7.88
N LEU A 36 9.28 13.90 9.09
CA LEU A 36 9.87 12.65 9.57
C LEU A 36 9.35 11.44 8.79
N GLY A 37 8.07 11.43 8.41
CA GLY A 37 7.47 10.39 7.56
C GLY A 37 8.10 10.34 6.17
N GLY A 38 8.34 11.51 5.55
CA GLY A 38 9.05 11.64 4.28
C GLY A 38 10.49 11.12 4.36
N ILE A 39 11.23 11.51 5.41
CA ILE A 39 12.58 10.98 5.68
C ILE A 39 12.54 9.46 5.91
N GLY A 40 11.56 8.96 6.68
CA GLY A 40 11.37 7.53 6.92
C GLY A 40 11.14 6.75 5.63
N ALA A 41 10.34 7.30 4.70
CA ALA A 41 10.15 6.73 3.37
C ALA A 41 11.44 6.73 2.53
N ILE A 42 12.25 7.80 2.60
CA ILE A 42 13.59 7.88 1.98
C ILE A 42 14.51 6.80 2.49
N VAL A 43 14.70 6.72 3.81
CA VAL A 43 15.55 5.70 4.43
C VAL A 43 15.07 4.31 4.05
N PHE A 44 13.77 4.05 4.13
CA PHE A 44 13.23 2.72 3.85
C PHE A 44 13.40 2.30 2.39
N ARG A 45 13.11 3.18 1.43
CA ARG A 45 13.31 2.88 0.00
C ARG A 45 14.79 2.70 -0.34
N SER A 46 15.68 3.50 0.24
CA SER A 46 17.13 3.36 0.07
C SER A 46 17.65 2.06 0.69
N MET A 47 17.06 1.59 1.79
CA MET A 47 17.40 0.29 2.39
C MET A 47 16.91 -0.89 1.55
N ILE A 48 15.71 -0.80 0.94
CA ILE A 48 15.27 -1.82 -0.04
C ILE A 48 16.26 -1.89 -1.19
N ALA A 49 16.68 -0.73 -1.73
CA ALA A 49 17.65 -0.66 -2.81
C ALA A 49 19.00 -1.27 -2.42
N PHE A 50 19.51 -0.92 -1.24
CA PHE A 50 20.74 -1.47 -0.69
C PHE A 50 20.71 -3.00 -0.62
N PHE A 51 19.68 -3.58 -0.02
CA PHE A 51 19.57 -5.04 0.10
C PHE A 51 19.33 -5.71 -1.25
N HIS A 52 18.52 -5.12 -2.13
CA HIS A 52 18.33 -5.63 -3.49
C HIS A 52 19.65 -5.68 -4.25
N ASN A 53 20.41 -4.59 -4.26
CA ASN A 53 21.69 -4.51 -4.95
C ASN A 53 22.75 -5.42 -4.35
N LEU A 54 22.78 -5.54 -3.02
CA LEU A 54 23.70 -6.44 -2.32
C LEU A 54 23.41 -7.89 -2.66
N PHE A 55 22.14 -8.30 -2.62
CA PHE A 55 21.76 -9.70 -2.79
C PHE A 55 21.72 -10.15 -4.26
N PHE A 56 21.21 -9.30 -5.17
CA PHE A 56 21.07 -9.66 -6.59
C PHE A 56 22.29 -9.33 -7.42
N TYR A 57 23.02 -8.24 -7.10
CA TYR A 57 24.13 -7.75 -7.93
C TYR A 57 25.49 -7.75 -7.22
N GLN A 58 25.56 -8.08 -5.93
CA GLN A 58 26.77 -8.03 -5.10
C GLN A 58 27.41 -6.64 -5.10
N ARG A 59 26.58 -5.58 -5.10
CA ARG A 59 27.00 -4.18 -5.12
C ARG A 59 26.43 -3.42 -3.93
N ILE A 60 27.23 -2.50 -3.39
CA ILE A 60 26.81 -1.55 -2.37
C ILE A 60 26.29 -0.30 -3.09
N ASP A 61 24.98 -0.20 -3.24
CA ASP A 61 24.32 0.96 -3.86
C ASP A 61 22.93 1.15 -3.25
N ILE A 62 22.57 2.40 -2.95
CA ILE A 62 21.28 2.79 -2.37
C ILE A 62 20.26 3.21 -3.42
N PHE A 63 20.59 3.13 -4.71
CA PHE A 63 19.71 3.42 -5.82
C PHE A 63 19.22 2.14 -6.50
N TYR A 64 17.90 2.03 -6.63
CA TYR A 64 17.23 0.92 -7.31
C TYR A 64 15.99 1.48 -8.02
N ASN A 65 15.90 1.23 -9.33
CA ASN A 65 14.71 1.58 -10.09
C ASN A 65 13.75 0.39 -10.14
N ALA A 66 12.70 0.44 -9.33
CA ALA A 66 11.69 -0.61 -9.24
C ALA A 66 10.81 -0.76 -10.49
N ASP A 67 10.80 0.25 -11.36
CA ASP A 67 9.99 0.30 -12.58
C ASP A 67 10.67 -0.39 -13.76
N LYS A 68 11.91 -0.88 -13.57
CA LYS A 68 12.67 -1.65 -14.54
C LYS A 68 12.93 -3.06 -14.00
N HIS A 69 12.88 -4.04 -14.89
CA HIS A 69 13.23 -5.41 -14.51
C HIS A 69 14.68 -5.48 -14.05
N SER A 70 14.90 -6.32 -13.05
CA SER A 70 16.25 -6.62 -12.58
C SER A 70 17.01 -7.41 -13.65
N LEU A 71 18.30 -7.10 -13.80
CA LEU A 71 19.19 -7.84 -14.68
C LEU A 71 19.42 -9.26 -14.13
N PRO A 72 19.81 -10.23 -14.98
CA PRO A 72 20.24 -11.55 -14.53
C PRO A 72 21.25 -11.41 -13.38
N SER A 73 20.97 -12.07 -12.25
CA SER A 73 21.92 -12.09 -11.14
C SER A 73 23.24 -12.78 -11.54
N PRO A 74 24.42 -12.26 -11.17
CA PRO A 74 25.69 -12.95 -11.37
C PRO A 74 25.76 -14.32 -10.70
N LEU A 75 24.92 -14.57 -9.68
CA LEU A 75 24.81 -15.86 -9.00
C LEU A 75 24.10 -16.93 -9.85
N GLY A 76 23.53 -16.57 -10.99
CA GLY A 76 22.78 -17.49 -11.85
C GLY A 76 21.65 -18.17 -11.08
N TRP A 77 21.60 -19.50 -11.14
CA TRP A 77 20.58 -20.30 -10.45
C TRP A 77 20.66 -20.24 -8.92
N PHE A 78 21.83 -19.94 -8.35
CA PHE A 78 22.01 -19.90 -6.90
C PHE A 78 21.26 -18.74 -6.23
N VAL A 79 20.81 -17.74 -7.00
CA VAL A 79 19.98 -16.65 -6.48
C VAL A 79 18.68 -17.15 -5.84
N MET A 80 18.21 -18.36 -6.17
CA MET A 80 17.03 -18.97 -5.52
C MET A 80 17.21 -19.16 -4.00
N PHE A 81 18.44 -19.28 -3.51
CA PHE A 81 18.73 -19.47 -2.08
C PHE A 81 18.82 -18.16 -1.30
N VAL A 82 18.86 -17.01 -1.98
CA VAL A 82 18.91 -15.70 -1.34
C VAL A 82 17.69 -15.45 -0.44
N PRO A 83 16.43 -15.50 -0.93
CA PRO A 83 15.27 -15.30 -0.08
C PRO A 83 15.22 -16.21 1.16
N PRO A 84 15.42 -17.54 1.08
CA PRO A 84 15.29 -18.40 2.26
C PRO A 84 16.41 -18.24 3.29
N LEU A 85 17.66 -17.99 2.86
CA LEU A 85 18.78 -17.78 3.80
C LEU A 85 18.66 -16.45 4.52
N VAL A 86 18.42 -15.38 3.76
CA VAL A 86 18.28 -14.03 4.30
C VAL A 86 16.98 -13.86 5.07
N GLY A 87 15.91 -14.58 4.69
CA GLY A 87 14.64 -14.62 5.40
C GLY A 87 14.77 -15.08 6.86
N MET A 88 15.80 -15.86 7.23
CA MET A 88 16.06 -16.21 8.63
C MET A 88 16.34 -14.97 9.49
N VAL A 89 17.01 -13.96 8.92
CA VAL A 89 17.25 -12.67 9.59
C VAL A 89 15.93 -11.92 9.80
N VAL A 90 15.02 -11.97 8.83
CA VAL A 90 13.67 -11.38 8.95
C VAL A 90 12.92 -12.02 10.12
N VAL A 91 12.94 -13.34 10.22
CA VAL A 91 12.33 -14.08 11.34
C VAL A 91 12.95 -13.67 12.67
N TYR A 92 14.28 -13.58 12.74
CA TYR A 92 14.99 -13.17 13.95
C TYR A 92 14.57 -11.77 14.41
N ILE A 93 14.50 -10.79 13.50
CA ILE A 93 14.07 -9.42 13.84
C ILE A 93 12.63 -9.41 14.34
N VAL A 94 11.71 -10.08 13.64
CA VAL A 94 10.29 -10.12 13.99
C VAL A 94 10.06 -10.82 15.33
N GLN A 95 10.74 -11.93 15.61
CA GLN A 95 10.53 -12.69 16.85
C GLN A 95 11.17 -12.00 18.07
N ASN A 96 12.35 -11.41 17.92
CA ASN A 96 13.14 -10.95 19.07
C ASN A 96 13.04 -9.44 19.33
N TYR A 97 12.77 -8.61 18.30
CA TYR A 97 12.74 -7.15 18.46
C TYR A 97 11.33 -6.57 18.46
N ALA A 98 10.52 -6.91 17.45
CA ALA A 98 9.15 -6.39 17.32
C ALA A 98 8.25 -7.38 16.57
N ILE A 99 7.40 -8.08 17.31
CA ILE A 99 6.41 -9.00 16.71
C ILE A 99 5.38 -8.24 15.86
N GLU A 100 5.14 -6.98 16.21
CA GLU A 100 4.30 -6.03 15.47
C GLU A 100 4.87 -5.70 14.09
N ALA A 101 6.13 -6.09 13.81
CA ALA A 101 6.77 -6.01 12.49
C ALA A 101 6.48 -7.22 11.58
N LYS A 102 5.65 -8.18 12.00
CA LYS A 102 5.18 -9.27 11.14
C LYS A 102 4.12 -8.77 10.14
N GLY A 103 4.05 -9.35 8.95
CA GLY A 103 2.99 -9.07 7.98
C GLY A 103 3.05 -7.66 7.39
N PHE A 104 1.89 -7.08 7.07
CA PHE A 104 1.79 -5.81 6.34
C PHE A 104 1.53 -4.56 7.18
N GLY A 105 1.34 -4.68 8.48
CA GLY A 105 1.47 -3.57 9.44
C GLY A 105 0.26 -2.66 9.62
N THR A 106 -0.54 -2.40 8.59
CA THR A 106 -1.78 -1.59 8.72
C THR A 106 -2.74 -2.09 9.81
N PRO A 107 -2.99 -3.42 9.97
CA PRO A 107 -3.86 -3.92 11.03
C PRO A 107 -3.35 -3.55 12.43
N GLU A 108 -2.03 -3.52 12.64
CA GLU A 108 -1.45 -3.13 13.92
C GLU A 108 -1.64 -1.63 14.22
N VAL A 109 -1.65 -0.78 13.18
CA VAL A 109 -1.96 0.65 13.32
C VAL A 109 -3.42 0.83 13.74
N LEU A 110 -4.34 0.17 13.05
CA LEU A 110 -5.77 0.21 13.37
C LEU A 110 -6.04 -0.34 14.76
N TYR A 111 -5.48 -1.50 15.08
CA TYR A 111 -5.58 -2.11 16.40
C TYR A 111 -5.06 -1.16 17.50
N ALA A 112 -3.93 -0.48 17.28
CA ALA A 112 -3.41 0.46 18.26
C ALA A 112 -4.34 1.67 18.48
N ILE A 113 -4.94 2.21 17.42
CA ILE A 113 -5.93 3.29 17.52
C ILE A 113 -7.10 2.81 18.39
N TYR A 114 -7.81 1.75 17.99
CA TYR A 114 -9.05 1.33 18.63
C TYR A 114 -8.88 0.66 19.99
N TYR A 115 -7.79 -0.09 20.22
CA TYR A 115 -7.62 -0.92 21.41
C TYR A 115 -6.45 -0.53 22.32
N ARG A 116 -5.56 0.37 21.89
CA ARG A 116 -4.40 0.82 22.69
C ARG A 116 -4.30 2.33 22.85
N LYS A 117 -5.41 3.06 22.65
CA LYS A 117 -5.45 4.53 22.75
C LYS A 117 -4.38 5.22 21.87
N GLY A 118 -4.12 4.65 20.69
CA GLY A 118 -3.12 5.13 19.74
C GLY A 118 -1.66 4.95 20.17
N LYS A 119 -1.35 4.14 21.19
CA LYS A 119 0.04 3.95 21.65
C LYS A 119 0.76 2.84 20.88
N LEU A 120 1.72 3.23 20.03
CA LEU A 120 2.62 2.34 19.29
C LEU A 120 4.04 2.46 19.85
N ARG A 121 4.81 1.37 19.81
CA ARG A 121 6.19 1.34 20.34
C ARG A 121 7.16 1.93 19.30
N PRO A 122 8.01 2.93 19.65
CA PRO A 122 8.94 3.56 18.69
C PRO A 122 9.92 2.58 18.03
N ARG A 123 10.34 1.53 18.75
CA ARG A 123 11.25 0.48 18.23
C ARG A 123 10.73 -0.25 16.98
N ILE A 124 9.41 -0.19 16.72
CA ILE A 124 8.79 -0.77 15.53
C ILE A 124 9.37 -0.16 14.26
N ILE A 125 9.75 1.14 14.27
CA ILE A 125 10.32 1.81 13.08
C ILE A 125 11.57 1.09 12.58
N GLY A 126 12.56 0.89 13.46
CA GLY A 126 13.82 0.24 13.10
C GLY A 126 13.62 -1.22 12.67
N ALA A 127 12.83 -1.97 13.44
CA ALA A 127 12.51 -3.36 13.12
C ALA A 127 11.79 -3.48 11.76
N ARG A 128 10.84 -2.59 11.48
CA ARG A 128 10.05 -2.60 10.25
C ARG A 128 10.88 -2.21 9.04
N ILE A 129 11.73 -1.19 9.15
CA ILE A 129 12.66 -0.78 8.09
C ILE A 129 13.56 -1.96 7.73
N LEU A 130 14.22 -2.59 8.71
CA LEU A 130 15.16 -3.67 8.45
C LEU A 130 14.45 -4.93 7.92
N ALA A 131 13.46 -5.45 8.64
CA ALA A 131 12.78 -6.69 8.28
C ALA A 131 12.12 -6.61 6.89
N SER A 132 11.46 -5.49 6.59
CA SER A 132 10.77 -5.35 5.30
C SER A 132 11.74 -5.04 4.16
N SER A 133 12.82 -4.28 4.39
CA SER A 133 13.81 -4.01 3.34
C SER A 133 14.54 -5.28 2.94
N ILE A 134 14.89 -6.11 3.92
CA ILE A 134 15.51 -7.42 3.71
C ILE A 134 14.55 -8.35 2.95
N SER A 135 13.29 -8.43 3.39
CA SER A 135 12.25 -9.25 2.76
C SER A 135 12.00 -8.84 1.30
N ILE A 136 11.81 -7.54 1.02
CA ILE A 136 11.57 -7.02 -0.33
C ILE A 136 12.83 -7.14 -1.19
N GLY A 137 13.99 -6.71 -0.67
CA GLY A 137 15.26 -6.69 -1.40
C GLY A 137 15.83 -8.08 -1.70
N SER A 138 15.52 -9.09 -0.88
CA SER A 138 15.85 -10.49 -1.19
C SER A 138 14.91 -11.12 -2.22
N GLY A 139 13.83 -10.44 -2.58
CA GLY A 139 12.89 -10.86 -3.62
C GLY A 139 11.54 -11.37 -3.12
N GLY A 140 11.24 -11.27 -1.83
CA GLY A 140 9.93 -11.56 -1.27
C GLY A 140 8.82 -10.82 -2.03
N SER A 141 7.76 -11.53 -2.42
CA SER A 141 6.66 -10.96 -3.22
C SER A 141 5.73 -10.12 -2.34
N VAL A 142 6.22 -8.97 -1.90
CA VAL A 142 5.53 -8.04 -0.99
C VAL A 142 5.84 -6.60 -1.38
N GLY A 143 4.98 -5.68 -0.94
CA GLY A 143 5.09 -4.25 -1.18
C GLY A 143 5.87 -3.51 -0.10
N ARG A 144 6.14 -2.22 -0.34
CA ARG A 144 6.79 -1.32 0.62
C ARG A 144 5.79 -0.46 1.41
N GLU A 145 4.53 -0.45 1.01
CA GLU A 145 3.56 0.55 1.45
C GLU A 145 3.05 0.33 2.86
N GLY A 146 2.66 -0.91 3.19
CA GLY A 146 2.25 -1.28 4.53
C GLY A 146 3.32 -0.93 5.59
N PRO A 147 4.60 -1.29 5.36
CA PRO A 147 5.71 -0.82 6.17
C PRO A 147 5.79 0.71 6.31
N ILE A 148 5.66 1.46 5.21
CA ILE A 148 5.71 2.94 5.23
C ILE A 148 4.54 3.54 6.01
N VAL A 149 3.33 3.00 5.83
CA VAL A 149 2.13 3.36 6.60
C VAL A 149 2.37 3.15 8.09
N GLN A 150 2.92 2.00 8.48
CA GLN A 150 3.21 1.73 9.88
C GLN A 150 4.33 2.62 10.42
N ILE A 151 5.41 2.86 9.65
CA ILE A 151 6.48 3.78 10.05
C ILE A 151 5.92 5.18 10.31
N GLY A 152 5.15 5.72 9.37
CA GLY A 152 4.49 7.02 9.51
C GLY A 152 3.52 7.07 10.69
N GLY A 153 2.71 6.03 10.88
CA GLY A 153 1.81 5.91 12.02
C GLY A 153 2.55 5.85 13.36
N VAL A 154 3.65 5.10 13.45
CA VAL A 154 4.47 5.02 14.67
C VAL A 154 5.16 6.36 14.95
N ILE A 155 5.61 7.10 13.93
CA ILE A 155 6.14 8.46 14.10
C ILE A 155 5.07 9.38 14.71
N GLY A 156 3.87 9.41 14.14
CA GLY A 156 2.76 10.20 14.66
C GLY A 156 2.37 9.83 16.10
N SER A 157 2.29 8.53 16.39
CA SER A 157 2.06 8.01 17.74
C SER A 157 3.17 8.39 18.73
N THR A 158 4.42 8.34 18.30
CA THR A 158 5.58 8.65 19.15
C THR A 158 5.59 10.13 19.52
N LEU A 159 5.34 11.02 18.55
CA LEU A 159 5.19 12.45 18.84
C LEU A 159 4.02 12.69 19.79
N GLY A 160 2.87 12.06 19.54
CA GLY A 160 1.71 12.16 20.44
C GLY A 160 1.99 11.70 21.87
N GLN A 161 2.81 10.65 22.05
CA GLN A 161 3.24 10.17 23.36
C GLN A 161 4.26 11.11 24.03
N ILE A 162 5.25 11.61 23.29
CA ILE A 162 6.27 12.53 23.83
C ILE A 162 5.63 13.81 24.36
N PHE A 163 4.65 14.36 23.61
CA PHE A 163 3.93 15.58 24.00
C PHE A 163 2.70 15.32 24.88
N ASN A 164 2.49 14.08 25.35
CA ASN A 164 1.37 13.68 26.21
C ASN A 164 -0.01 14.16 25.70
N LEU A 165 -0.24 14.02 24.40
CA LEU A 165 -1.47 14.49 23.75
C LEU A 165 -2.69 13.64 24.10
N GLU A 166 -3.87 14.21 23.90
CA GLU A 166 -5.13 13.50 24.03
C GLU A 166 -5.29 12.42 22.94
N TYR A 167 -6.13 11.43 23.21
CA TYR A 167 -6.35 10.31 22.28
C TYR A 167 -6.69 10.77 20.86
N TRP A 168 -7.53 11.80 20.71
CA TRP A 168 -7.93 12.28 19.40
C TRP A 168 -6.80 12.93 18.61
N GLN A 169 -5.92 13.64 19.31
CA GLN A 169 -4.72 14.22 18.74
C GLN A 169 -3.74 13.14 18.31
N ILE A 170 -3.57 12.09 19.13
CA ILE A 170 -2.70 10.95 18.83
C ILE A 170 -3.20 10.23 17.57
N TYR A 171 -4.47 9.81 17.50
CA TYR A 171 -4.95 9.09 16.30
C TYR A 171 -4.90 9.99 15.05
N THR A 172 -5.08 11.31 15.21
CA THR A 172 -4.97 12.26 14.11
C THR A 172 -3.54 12.31 13.55
N LEU A 173 -2.53 12.36 14.41
CA LEU A 173 -1.12 12.30 13.99
C LEU A 173 -0.75 10.94 13.41
N ILE A 174 -1.30 9.83 13.93
CA ILE A 174 -1.12 8.49 13.36
C ILE A 174 -1.68 8.44 11.94
N ALA A 175 -2.93 8.87 11.73
CA ALA A 175 -3.58 8.91 10.43
C ALA A 175 -2.81 9.82 9.46
N SER A 176 -2.42 11.02 9.92
CA SER A 176 -1.64 11.98 9.14
C SER A 176 -0.27 11.43 8.75
N GLY A 177 0.41 10.71 9.65
CA GLY A 177 1.70 10.08 9.37
C GLY A 177 1.58 8.89 8.42
N ALA A 178 0.55 8.05 8.59
CA ALA A 178 0.25 6.96 7.66
C ALA A 178 -0.05 7.48 6.24
N GLY A 179 -0.93 8.49 6.13
CA GLY A 179 -1.24 9.16 4.86
C GLY A 179 -0.04 9.87 4.24
N GLY A 180 0.77 10.54 5.06
CA GLY A 180 2.02 11.15 4.62
C GLY A 180 3.03 10.13 4.10
N GLY A 181 3.09 8.96 4.73
CA GLY A 181 3.86 7.82 4.25
C GLY A 181 3.42 7.39 2.84
N ILE A 182 2.12 7.20 2.59
CA ILE A 182 1.58 6.90 1.25
C ILE A 182 1.95 7.99 0.25
N GLY A 183 1.75 9.26 0.62
CA GLY A 183 2.10 10.41 -0.22
C GLY A 183 3.57 10.43 -0.62
N ALA A 184 4.47 10.13 0.31
CA ALA A 184 5.90 10.03 0.06
C ALA A 184 6.29 8.78 -0.75
N ALA A 185 5.64 7.63 -0.51
CA ALA A 185 5.97 6.35 -1.15
C ALA A 185 5.69 6.35 -2.66
N PHE A 186 4.58 6.99 -3.05
CA PHE A 186 4.05 6.94 -4.42
C PHE A 186 4.07 8.27 -5.16
N ASN A 187 4.56 9.32 -4.50
CA ASN A 187 4.45 10.68 -5.00
C ASN A 187 2.97 11.10 -5.22
N THR A 188 2.07 10.65 -4.34
CA THR A 188 0.61 10.88 -4.40
C THR A 188 0.05 11.51 -3.11
N PRO A 189 0.36 12.79 -2.83
CA PRO A 189 -0.09 13.45 -1.60
C PRO A 189 -1.62 13.47 -1.44
N LEU A 190 -2.39 13.66 -2.53
CA LEU A 190 -3.86 13.70 -2.42
C LEU A 190 -4.41 12.33 -1.99
N ALA A 191 -3.92 11.26 -2.58
CA ALA A 191 -4.26 9.89 -2.17
C ALA A 191 -3.85 9.62 -0.73
N GLY A 192 -2.72 10.18 -0.28
CA GLY A 192 -2.29 10.12 1.12
C GLY A 192 -3.28 10.76 2.09
N VAL A 193 -3.82 11.94 1.74
CA VAL A 193 -4.87 12.60 2.54
C VAL A 193 -6.13 11.75 2.61
N VAL A 194 -6.61 11.28 1.46
CA VAL A 194 -7.82 10.46 1.41
C VAL A 194 -7.62 9.15 2.17
N TYR A 195 -6.47 8.49 2.03
CA TYR A 195 -6.15 7.25 2.76
C TYR A 195 -6.14 7.45 4.28
N ALA A 196 -5.57 8.56 4.75
CA ALA A 196 -5.60 8.90 6.17
C ALA A 196 -7.03 8.98 6.69
N LEU A 197 -7.94 9.56 5.91
CA LEU A 197 -9.34 9.78 6.30
C LEU A 197 -10.22 8.56 6.10
N GLU A 198 -10.04 7.81 5.01
CA GLU A 198 -10.90 6.71 4.58
C GLU A 198 -10.54 5.37 5.25
N VAL A 199 -9.26 5.17 5.57
CA VAL A 199 -8.75 3.88 6.07
C VAL A 199 -8.31 3.96 7.53
N ILE A 200 -7.54 4.99 7.91
CA ILE A 200 -6.86 5.02 9.21
C ILE A 200 -7.66 5.78 10.28
N SER A 201 -8.23 6.92 9.92
CA SER A 201 -8.85 7.83 10.89
C SER A 201 -10.19 7.28 11.38
N PRO A 202 -10.45 7.31 12.70
CA PRO A 202 -11.77 7.06 13.23
C PRO A 202 -12.78 8.16 12.94
N GLU A 203 -12.46 9.25 12.27
CA GLU A 203 -13.45 10.25 11.87
C GLU A 203 -12.92 11.15 10.74
N ALA A 204 -13.86 11.70 9.96
CA ALA A 204 -13.57 12.72 8.97
C ALA A 204 -14.13 14.06 9.46
N SER A 205 -13.25 14.91 9.98
CA SER A 205 -13.58 16.25 10.48
C SER A 205 -12.47 17.21 10.06
N VAL A 206 -12.69 18.53 10.17
CA VAL A 206 -11.64 19.53 9.91
C VAL A 206 -10.40 19.25 10.78
N ARG A 207 -10.61 18.71 11.98
CA ARG A 207 -9.57 18.31 12.94
C ARG A 207 -8.65 17.21 12.42
N THR A 208 -9.14 16.33 11.56
CA THR A 208 -8.35 15.24 10.96
C THR A 208 -7.87 15.57 9.56
N ILE A 209 -8.69 16.29 8.77
CA ILE A 209 -8.41 16.66 7.38
C ILE A 209 -7.21 17.61 7.28
N ILE A 210 -7.17 18.68 8.06
CA ILE A 210 -6.11 19.70 7.94
C ILE A 210 -4.73 19.13 8.33
N PRO A 211 -4.57 18.43 9.47
CA PRO A 211 -3.37 17.65 9.77
C PRO A 211 -2.91 16.71 8.67
N ALA A 212 -3.84 15.95 8.08
CA ALA A 212 -3.53 15.01 7.01
C ALA A 212 -3.00 15.71 5.76
N ILE A 213 -3.61 16.84 5.36
CA ILE A 213 -3.16 17.67 4.24
C ILE A 213 -1.73 18.17 4.46
N ILE A 214 -1.45 18.73 5.64
CA ILE A 214 -0.11 19.25 5.97
C ILE A 214 0.92 18.13 5.92
N SER A 215 0.65 17.02 6.62
CA SER A 215 1.57 15.89 6.69
C SER A 215 1.83 15.29 5.30
N ALA A 216 0.79 15.05 4.50
CA ALA A 216 0.93 14.46 3.17
C ALA A 216 1.63 15.41 2.18
N GLY A 217 1.33 16.71 2.23
CA GLY A 217 2.01 17.71 1.43
C GLY A 217 3.51 17.79 1.74
N VAL A 218 3.86 17.85 3.03
CA VAL A 218 5.26 17.92 3.48
C VAL A 218 6.02 16.63 3.15
N ALA A 219 5.43 15.47 3.46
CA ALA A 219 6.06 14.17 3.16
C ALA A 219 6.28 13.97 1.65
N GLY A 220 5.29 14.36 0.84
CA GLY A 220 5.40 14.37 -0.62
C GLY A 220 6.48 15.33 -1.13
N TYR A 221 6.57 16.54 -0.58
CA TYR A 221 7.62 17.50 -0.92
C TYR A 221 9.02 16.95 -0.60
N VAL A 222 9.23 16.43 0.60
CA VAL A 222 10.51 15.82 1.04
C VAL A 222 10.91 14.66 0.12
N SER A 223 9.96 13.77 -0.21
CA SER A 223 10.18 12.67 -1.16
C SER A 223 10.58 13.17 -2.56
N ARG A 224 9.92 14.22 -3.06
CA ARG A 224 10.24 14.83 -4.37
C ARG A 224 11.62 15.46 -4.42
N LEU A 225 12.13 16.00 -3.32
CA LEU A 225 13.51 16.52 -3.27
C LEU A 225 14.54 15.41 -3.54
N TRP A 226 14.24 14.17 -3.16
CA TRP A 226 15.16 13.04 -3.31
C TRP A 226 14.98 12.27 -4.63
N TRP A 227 13.75 11.95 -5.04
CA TRP A 227 13.50 11.15 -6.26
C TRP A 227 12.93 11.94 -7.45
N GLY A 228 12.71 13.24 -7.28
CA GLY A 228 12.14 14.10 -8.29
C GLY A 228 10.62 14.02 -8.39
N ASN A 229 10.06 14.90 -9.22
CA ASN A 229 8.61 15.06 -9.38
C ASN A 229 8.04 14.29 -10.58
N LYS A 230 8.16 12.96 -10.57
CA LYS A 230 7.64 12.08 -11.64
C LYS A 230 6.47 11.23 -11.13
N PRO A 231 5.48 10.90 -12.00
CA PRO A 231 4.46 9.91 -11.64
C PRO A 231 5.12 8.55 -11.35
N SER A 232 4.45 7.72 -10.54
CA SER A 232 4.94 6.36 -10.25
C SER A 232 4.92 5.46 -11.47
N PHE A 233 3.98 5.67 -12.39
CA PHE A 233 3.91 4.95 -13.65
C PHE A 233 3.84 5.92 -14.83
N ILE A 234 4.68 5.67 -15.83
CA ILE A 234 4.69 6.48 -17.04
C ILE A 234 3.69 5.87 -18.02
N VAL A 235 2.64 6.63 -18.31
CA VAL A 235 1.68 6.31 -19.36
C VAL A 235 1.89 7.30 -20.51
N GLU A 236 2.19 6.80 -21.71
CA GLU A 236 2.29 7.67 -22.89
C GLU A 236 0.91 8.25 -23.21
N ASN A 237 0.79 9.59 -23.24
CA ASN A 237 -0.47 10.33 -23.37
C ASN A 237 -1.33 9.94 -24.60
N THR A 238 -0.71 9.34 -25.62
CA THR A 238 -1.33 8.84 -26.86
C THR A 238 -2.05 7.49 -26.69
N LYS A 239 -1.89 6.81 -25.55
CA LYS A 239 -2.38 5.45 -25.31
C LYS A 239 -3.69 5.38 -24.54
N PHE A 240 -4.46 6.46 -24.41
CA PHE A 240 -5.83 6.41 -23.89
C PHE A 240 -6.82 6.75 -24.99
N VAL A 241 -7.71 5.79 -25.29
CA VAL A 241 -8.65 5.86 -26.42
C VAL A 241 -9.82 6.79 -26.15
N ILE A 242 -10.15 7.06 -24.88
CA ILE A 242 -11.23 7.98 -24.52
C ILE A 242 -10.67 9.41 -24.57
N PRO A 243 -11.09 10.27 -25.51
CA PRO A 243 -10.72 11.68 -25.48
C PRO A 243 -11.31 12.32 -24.22
N SER A 244 -10.54 13.15 -23.52
CA SER A 244 -10.96 13.80 -22.26
C SER A 244 -12.22 14.69 -22.36
N LEU A 245 -12.74 14.90 -23.57
CA LEU A 245 -13.84 15.80 -23.89
C LEU A 245 -15.05 15.11 -24.58
N LYS A 246 -15.03 13.78 -24.75
CA LYS A 246 -16.19 13.03 -25.29
C LYS A 246 -16.86 12.20 -24.20
N ALA A 247 -18.18 12.04 -24.30
CA ALA A 247 -18.92 11.12 -23.45
C ALA A 247 -18.32 9.72 -23.55
N ILE A 248 -18.19 9.03 -22.41
CA ILE A 248 -17.71 7.64 -22.38
C ILE A 248 -18.78 6.78 -23.07
N PRO A 249 -18.44 6.02 -24.12
CA PRO A 249 -19.40 5.16 -24.80
C PRO A 249 -19.98 4.12 -23.85
N PHE A 250 -21.23 3.73 -24.07
CA PHE A 250 -21.93 2.76 -23.22
C PHE A 250 -21.16 1.44 -23.13
N GLU A 251 -20.54 1.00 -24.22
CA GLU A 251 -19.74 -0.22 -24.30
C GLU A 251 -18.54 -0.17 -23.35
N ALA A 252 -17.88 0.99 -23.24
CA ALA A 252 -16.78 1.17 -22.29
C ALA A 252 -17.27 1.14 -20.84
N ILE A 253 -18.42 1.77 -20.54
CA ILE A 253 -19.02 1.73 -19.20
C ILE A 253 -19.40 0.29 -18.82
N ALA A 254 -20.06 -0.44 -19.72
CA ALA A 254 -20.42 -1.84 -19.51
C ALA A 254 -19.17 -2.70 -19.29
N PHE A 255 -18.12 -2.50 -20.10
CA PHE A 255 -16.85 -3.18 -19.92
C PHE A 255 -16.20 -2.89 -18.57
N TYR A 256 -16.09 -1.64 -18.14
CA TYR A 256 -15.45 -1.30 -16.85
C TYR A 256 -16.29 -1.76 -15.65
N THR A 257 -17.61 -1.83 -15.81
CA THR A 257 -18.50 -2.46 -14.82
C THR A 257 -18.19 -3.96 -14.70
N LEU A 258 -18.13 -4.69 -15.82
CA LEU A 258 -17.74 -6.11 -15.83
C LEU A 258 -16.33 -6.32 -15.27
N LEU A 259 -15.39 -5.46 -15.62
CA LEU A 259 -14.04 -5.48 -15.09
C LEU A 259 -14.06 -5.32 -13.56
N GLY A 260 -14.85 -4.37 -13.04
CA GLY A 260 -15.07 -4.20 -11.61
C GLY A 260 -15.58 -5.48 -10.93
N ILE A 261 -16.51 -6.21 -11.56
CA ILE A 261 -17.01 -7.49 -11.03
C ILE A 261 -15.88 -8.51 -10.94
N LEU A 262 -15.16 -8.74 -12.04
CA LEU A 262 -14.09 -9.74 -12.10
C LEU A 262 -12.93 -9.41 -11.16
N VAL A 263 -12.52 -8.15 -11.09
CA VAL A 263 -11.48 -7.68 -10.17
C VAL A 263 -11.97 -7.69 -8.72
N GLY A 264 -13.26 -7.47 -8.46
CA GLY A 264 -13.88 -7.63 -7.14
C GLY A 264 -13.78 -9.06 -6.61
N ILE A 265 -14.07 -10.05 -7.47
CA ILE A 265 -13.85 -11.47 -7.15
C ILE A 265 -12.37 -11.74 -6.88
N GLY A 266 -11.47 -11.25 -7.75
CA GLY A 266 -10.02 -11.37 -7.54
C GLY A 266 -9.54 -10.75 -6.22
N GLY A 267 -10.13 -9.61 -5.82
CA GLY A 267 -9.88 -8.96 -4.53
C GLY A 267 -10.32 -9.81 -3.36
N ALA A 268 -11.52 -10.42 -3.43
CA ALA A 268 -12.00 -11.36 -2.41
C ALA A 268 -11.06 -12.58 -2.26
N MET A 269 -10.61 -13.15 -3.39
CA MET A 269 -9.62 -14.22 -3.40
C MET A 269 -8.32 -13.79 -2.72
N TYR A 270 -7.87 -12.56 -2.96
CA TYR A 270 -6.65 -12.03 -2.34
C TYR A 270 -6.76 -11.83 -0.84
N VAL A 271 -7.83 -11.20 -0.37
CA VAL A 271 -8.11 -11.02 1.07
C VAL A 271 -8.12 -12.37 1.77
N TYR A 272 -8.86 -13.34 1.21
CA TYR A 272 -8.95 -14.68 1.78
C TYR A 272 -7.59 -15.39 1.80
N TRP A 273 -6.86 -15.37 0.69
CA TRP A 273 -5.59 -16.07 0.56
C TRP A 273 -4.51 -15.53 1.49
N VAL A 274 -4.39 -14.21 1.66
CA VAL A 274 -3.41 -13.61 2.58
C VAL A 274 -3.66 -14.08 4.02
N TYR A 275 -4.91 -14.14 4.46
CA TYR A 275 -5.25 -14.69 5.77
C TYR A 275 -5.03 -16.20 5.87
N TYR A 276 -5.55 -16.95 4.89
CA TYR A 276 -5.52 -18.41 4.91
C TYR A 276 -4.10 -18.98 4.82
N SER A 277 -3.22 -18.34 4.03
CA SER A 277 -1.83 -18.74 3.89
C SER A 277 -1.08 -18.75 5.23
N GLU A 278 -1.34 -17.80 6.14
CA GLU A 278 -0.76 -17.82 7.50
C GLU A 278 -1.18 -19.09 8.26
N THR A 279 -2.45 -19.49 8.14
CA THR A 279 -2.96 -20.71 8.77
C THR A 279 -2.32 -21.96 8.18
N VAL A 280 -2.14 -22.01 6.86
CA VAL A 280 -1.48 -23.14 6.17
C VAL A 280 -0.03 -23.30 6.64
N PHE A 281 0.75 -22.24 6.66
CA PHE A 281 2.16 -22.31 7.07
C PHE A 281 2.33 -22.63 8.57
N ILE A 282 1.41 -22.19 9.43
CA ILE A 282 1.38 -22.60 10.84
C ILE A 282 1.13 -24.11 10.98
N LYS A 283 0.28 -24.70 10.13
CA LYS A 283 0.03 -26.15 10.12
C LYS A 283 1.23 -26.95 9.59
N ILE A 284 1.96 -26.42 8.60
CA ILE A 284 3.19 -27.05 8.07
C ILE A 284 4.26 -27.12 9.16
N SER A 285 4.52 -26.02 9.87
CA SER A 285 5.44 -26.03 11.00
C SER A 285 5.14 -24.93 12.01
N LYS A 286 5.13 -25.30 13.29
CA LYS A 286 5.07 -24.34 14.40
C LYS A 286 6.36 -23.53 14.54
N ASN A 287 7.50 -24.05 14.07
CA ASN A 287 8.78 -23.36 14.15
C ASN A 287 8.83 -22.22 13.10
N PRO A 288 8.97 -20.95 13.53
CA PRO A 288 8.96 -19.80 12.64
C PRO A 288 10.05 -19.82 11.57
N TYR A 289 11.23 -20.36 11.88
CA TYR A 289 12.35 -20.41 10.94
C TYR A 289 12.09 -21.42 9.82
N ILE A 290 11.61 -22.62 10.17
CA ILE A 290 11.35 -23.70 9.20
C ILE A 290 10.26 -23.27 8.22
N ARG A 291 9.12 -22.76 8.72
CA ARG A 291 8.02 -22.33 7.83
C ARG A 291 8.46 -21.21 6.89
N HIS A 292 9.26 -20.27 7.36
CA HIS A 292 9.70 -19.13 6.55
C HIS A 292 10.72 -19.58 5.51
N PHE A 293 11.65 -20.46 5.88
CA PHE A 293 12.59 -21.08 4.94
C PHE A 293 11.86 -21.81 3.80
N ILE A 294 10.83 -22.61 4.11
CA ILE A 294 10.01 -23.31 3.11
C ILE A 294 9.33 -22.29 2.17
N GLY A 295 8.64 -21.30 2.73
CA GLY A 295 7.92 -20.30 1.93
C GLY A 295 8.84 -19.50 1.02
N MET A 296 9.98 -19.04 1.55
CA MET A 296 10.96 -18.28 0.78
C MET A 296 11.71 -19.13 -0.25
N THR A 297 11.87 -20.43 -0.02
CA THR A 297 12.40 -21.35 -1.05
C THR A 297 11.46 -21.43 -2.26
N ILE A 298 10.14 -21.48 -2.04
CA ILE A 298 9.15 -21.44 -3.13
C ILE A 298 9.27 -20.13 -3.92
N VAL A 299 9.38 -18.99 -3.22
CA VAL A 299 9.54 -17.67 -3.86
C VAL A 299 10.83 -17.61 -4.70
N GLY A 300 11.96 -18.05 -4.13
CA GLY A 300 13.25 -18.07 -4.83
C GLY A 300 13.26 -18.99 -6.04
N PHE A 301 12.66 -20.17 -5.92
CA PHE A 301 12.50 -21.10 -7.05
C PHE A 301 11.67 -20.51 -8.17
N CYS A 302 10.49 -19.94 -7.85
CA CYS A 302 9.64 -19.29 -8.84
C CYS A 302 10.35 -18.11 -9.53
N ALA A 303 11.13 -17.31 -8.79
CA ALA A 303 11.90 -16.20 -9.35
C ALA A 303 12.87 -16.68 -10.45
N VAL A 304 13.65 -17.75 -10.17
CA VAL A 304 14.56 -18.32 -11.16
C VAL A 304 13.82 -18.95 -12.34
N MET A 305 12.68 -19.60 -12.12
CA MET A 305 11.86 -20.16 -13.20
C MET A 305 11.39 -19.06 -14.16
N PHE A 306 10.86 -17.96 -13.63
CA PHE A 306 10.45 -16.82 -14.45
C PHE A 306 11.63 -16.25 -15.23
N MET A 307 12.79 -16.07 -14.59
CA MET A 307 14.00 -15.61 -15.25
C MET A 307 14.41 -16.53 -16.40
N HIS A 308 14.39 -17.85 -16.19
CA HIS A 308 14.80 -18.83 -17.18
C HIS A 308 13.86 -18.88 -18.40
N PHE A 309 12.54 -18.89 -18.19
CA PHE A 309 11.57 -19.04 -19.27
C PHE A 309 11.20 -17.72 -19.97
N THR A 310 11.29 -16.60 -19.25
CA THR A 310 10.77 -15.31 -19.74
C THR A 310 11.81 -14.20 -19.80
N GLY A 311 13.02 -14.42 -19.28
CA GLY A 311 14.09 -13.44 -19.22
C GLY A 311 13.95 -12.39 -18.12
N HIS A 312 12.86 -12.44 -17.32
CA HIS A 312 12.55 -11.44 -16.29
C HIS A 312 12.02 -12.07 -15.01
N TYR A 313 12.31 -11.43 -13.87
CA TYR A 313 11.81 -11.82 -12.54
C TYR A 313 10.39 -11.28 -12.25
N TYR A 314 9.43 -11.51 -13.16
CA TYR A 314 8.13 -10.80 -13.18
C TYR A 314 7.39 -10.70 -11.84
N VAL A 315 7.43 -11.74 -11.00
CA VAL A 315 6.64 -11.83 -9.77
C VAL A 315 7.41 -11.45 -8.50
N GLN A 316 8.72 -11.21 -8.62
CA GLN A 316 9.61 -10.92 -7.50
C GLN A 316 9.37 -9.53 -6.92
N GLY A 317 9.57 -9.38 -5.60
CA GLY A 317 9.64 -8.08 -4.96
C GLY A 317 8.32 -7.31 -5.08
N ILE A 318 8.44 -6.00 -5.30
CA ILE A 318 7.32 -5.07 -5.39
C ILE A 318 6.49 -5.32 -6.66
N GLY A 319 7.14 -5.57 -7.80
CA GLY A 319 6.50 -5.89 -9.09
C GLY A 319 6.14 -4.68 -9.99
N TYR A 320 6.68 -3.49 -9.73
CA TYR A 320 6.36 -2.30 -10.54
C TYR A 320 6.86 -2.38 -11.98
N SER A 321 7.98 -3.06 -12.25
CA SER A 321 8.44 -3.31 -13.61
C SER A 321 7.39 -3.99 -14.48
N THR A 322 6.71 -4.99 -13.93
CA THR A 322 5.61 -5.70 -14.61
C THR A 322 4.38 -4.82 -14.78
N VAL A 323 4.07 -3.95 -13.82
CA VAL A 323 3.02 -2.93 -13.99
C VAL A 323 3.40 -1.98 -15.13
N GLN A 324 4.65 -1.54 -15.18
CA GLN A 324 5.15 -0.68 -16.25
C GLN A 324 5.13 -1.38 -17.61
N ASP A 325 5.37 -2.68 -17.68
CA ASP A 325 5.22 -3.49 -18.91
C ASP A 325 3.77 -3.55 -19.38
N VAL A 326 2.81 -3.67 -18.46
CA VAL A 326 1.39 -3.59 -18.80
C VAL A 326 1.05 -2.22 -19.37
N LEU A 327 1.48 -1.15 -18.69
CA LEU A 327 1.14 0.22 -19.05
C LEU A 327 1.90 0.74 -20.28
N SER A 328 3.04 0.13 -20.61
CA SER A 328 3.78 0.40 -21.84
C SER A 328 3.38 -0.50 -23.01
N GLN A 329 2.56 -1.54 -22.77
CA GLN A 329 2.15 -2.59 -23.72
C GLN A 329 3.30 -3.52 -24.17
N ALA A 330 4.30 -3.73 -23.31
CA ALA A 330 5.39 -4.67 -23.56
C ALA A 330 4.89 -6.14 -23.58
N ILE A 331 3.91 -6.47 -22.74
CA ILE A 331 3.30 -7.81 -22.70
C ILE A 331 2.00 -7.81 -23.51
N LYS A 332 1.98 -8.51 -24.65
CA LYS A 332 0.80 -8.58 -25.54
C LYS A 332 -0.05 -9.84 -25.36
N ASN A 333 0.40 -10.79 -24.55
CA ASN A 333 -0.32 -12.03 -24.31
C ASN A 333 -1.25 -11.91 -23.10
N ALA A 334 -2.56 -11.92 -23.34
CA ALA A 334 -3.58 -11.78 -22.30
C ALA A 334 -3.54 -12.90 -21.25
N TRP A 335 -3.36 -14.15 -21.68
CA TRP A 335 -3.30 -15.31 -20.80
C TRP A 335 -2.07 -15.29 -19.89
N PHE A 336 -0.95 -14.77 -20.40
CA PHE A 336 0.25 -14.58 -19.59
C PHE A 336 0.02 -13.55 -18.47
N LEU A 337 -0.71 -12.46 -18.73
CA LEU A 337 -1.07 -11.48 -17.70
C LEU A 337 -2.00 -12.08 -16.63
N ILE A 338 -2.98 -12.88 -17.04
CA ILE A 338 -3.87 -13.59 -16.11
C ILE A 338 -3.06 -14.61 -15.28
N PHE A 339 -2.11 -15.30 -15.89
CA PHE A 339 -1.18 -16.18 -15.18
C PHE A 339 -0.33 -15.40 -14.15
N LEU A 340 0.20 -14.23 -14.52
CA LEU A 340 0.94 -13.36 -13.61
C LEU A 340 0.09 -12.90 -12.41
N PHE A 341 -1.19 -12.59 -12.63
CA PHE A 341 -2.14 -12.29 -11.54
C PHE A 341 -2.17 -13.43 -10.51
N PHE A 342 -2.39 -14.67 -10.96
CA PHE A 342 -2.46 -15.83 -10.05
C PHE A 342 -1.12 -16.14 -9.39
N MET A 343 0.00 -15.95 -10.09
CA MET A 343 1.32 -16.16 -9.51
C MET A 343 1.65 -15.11 -8.45
N LYS A 344 1.28 -13.84 -8.67
CA LYS A 344 1.46 -12.79 -7.65
C LYS A 344 0.56 -13.01 -6.45
N LEU A 345 -0.69 -13.41 -6.68
CA LEU A 345 -1.63 -13.82 -5.64
C LEU A 345 -1.00 -14.91 -4.74
N LEU A 346 -0.57 -16.01 -5.37
CA LEU A 346 0.05 -17.15 -4.69
C LEU A 346 1.28 -16.72 -3.87
N LEU A 347 2.27 -16.12 -4.53
CA LEU A 347 3.57 -15.81 -3.93
C LEU A 347 3.50 -14.72 -2.85
N THR A 348 2.54 -13.81 -2.94
CA THR A 348 2.32 -12.82 -1.88
C THR A 348 1.78 -13.46 -0.61
N GLY A 349 0.82 -14.37 -0.73
CA GLY A 349 0.37 -15.15 0.44
C GLY A 349 1.45 -16.09 0.97
N VAL A 350 2.26 -16.73 0.11
CA VAL A 350 3.43 -17.51 0.56
C VAL A 350 4.42 -16.63 1.34
N SER A 351 4.68 -15.42 0.85
CA SER A 351 5.63 -14.51 1.49
C SER A 351 5.17 -14.04 2.87
N LEU A 352 3.92 -13.61 2.98
CA LEU A 352 3.37 -13.12 4.25
C LEU A 352 2.98 -14.25 5.20
N GLY A 353 2.32 -15.29 4.69
CA GLY A 353 1.84 -16.43 5.47
C GLY A 353 2.96 -17.24 6.11
N SER A 354 4.11 -17.35 5.44
CA SER A 354 5.30 -18.00 5.99
C SER A 354 5.99 -17.19 7.10
N GLY A 355 5.60 -15.93 7.30
CA GLY A 355 6.11 -15.06 8.37
C GLY A 355 6.93 -13.85 7.91
N GLY A 356 6.91 -13.51 6.62
CA GLY A 356 7.60 -12.33 6.09
C GLY A 356 7.04 -10.99 6.59
N SER A 357 7.79 -9.93 6.30
CA SER A 357 7.40 -8.54 6.55
C SER A 357 7.34 -7.79 5.23
N GLY A 358 6.26 -7.04 5.00
CA GLY A 358 6.05 -6.27 3.78
C GLY A 358 4.58 -5.98 3.52
N GLY A 359 4.29 -5.05 2.63
CA GLY A 359 2.94 -4.57 2.33
C GLY A 359 2.16 -5.45 1.37
N VAL A 360 0.84 -5.30 1.38
CA VAL A 360 -0.10 -5.94 0.42
C VAL A 360 -0.52 -5.00 -0.72
N PHE A 361 -0.22 -3.71 -0.58
CA PHE A 361 -0.68 -2.68 -1.49
C PHE A 361 -0.06 -2.79 -2.89
N SER A 362 1.28 -2.86 -3.01
CA SER A 362 1.94 -3.05 -4.31
C SER A 362 1.56 -4.35 -5.03
N PRO A 363 1.49 -5.53 -4.36
CA PRO A 363 0.91 -6.71 -4.98
C PRO A 363 -0.53 -6.49 -5.47
N GLY A 364 -1.35 -5.73 -4.74
CA GLY A 364 -2.67 -5.29 -5.20
C GLY A 364 -2.62 -4.48 -6.50
N ILE A 365 -1.71 -3.50 -6.60
CA ILE A 365 -1.47 -2.73 -7.83
C ILE A 365 -1.05 -3.66 -8.97
N PHE A 366 -0.09 -4.55 -8.72
CA PHE A 366 0.37 -5.54 -9.69
C PHE A 366 -0.80 -6.37 -10.23
N MET A 367 -1.57 -6.97 -9.32
CA MET A 367 -2.68 -7.85 -9.67
C MET A 367 -3.77 -7.10 -10.43
N GLY A 368 -4.08 -5.87 -10.02
CA GLY A 368 -5.02 -5.01 -10.72
C GLY A 368 -4.56 -4.69 -12.14
N ALA A 369 -3.29 -4.32 -12.31
CA ALA A 369 -2.72 -4.03 -13.62
C ALA A 369 -2.74 -5.27 -14.54
N THR A 370 -2.28 -6.43 -14.05
CA THR A 370 -2.21 -7.64 -14.88
C THR A 370 -3.58 -8.21 -15.20
N LEU A 371 -4.50 -8.28 -14.24
CA LEU A 371 -5.86 -8.77 -14.49
C LEU A 371 -6.63 -7.80 -15.39
N GLY A 372 -6.54 -6.50 -15.12
CA GLY A 372 -7.16 -5.46 -15.93
C GLY A 372 -6.62 -5.41 -17.37
N GLY A 373 -5.30 -5.43 -17.52
CA GLY A 373 -4.65 -5.47 -18.83
C GLY A 373 -4.98 -6.75 -19.61
N GLY A 374 -5.00 -7.91 -18.94
CA GLY A 374 -5.38 -9.20 -19.53
C GLY A 374 -6.82 -9.21 -20.04
N ILE A 375 -7.78 -8.78 -19.21
CA ILE A 375 -9.18 -8.69 -19.60
C ILE A 375 -9.38 -7.66 -20.73
N GLY A 376 -8.67 -6.53 -20.68
CA GLY A 376 -8.69 -5.53 -21.76
C GLY A 376 -8.18 -6.05 -23.10
N LEU A 377 -7.13 -6.87 -23.08
CA LEU A 377 -6.63 -7.55 -24.29
C LEU A 377 -7.62 -8.58 -24.82
N LEU A 378 -8.22 -9.40 -23.96
CA LEU A 378 -9.25 -10.38 -24.37
C LEU A 378 -10.46 -9.69 -25.00
N ALA A 379 -10.95 -8.60 -24.40
CA ALA A 379 -12.06 -7.84 -24.94
C ALA A 379 -11.75 -7.25 -26.33
N LYS A 380 -10.51 -6.78 -26.55
CA LYS A 380 -10.05 -6.32 -27.87
C LYS A 380 -9.89 -7.44 -28.91
N GLN A 381 -9.67 -8.68 -28.48
CA GLN A 381 -9.66 -9.84 -29.38
C GLN A 381 -11.09 -10.23 -29.80
N ILE A 382 -12.08 -10.02 -28.93
CA ILE A 382 -13.50 -10.30 -29.21
C ILE A 382 -14.10 -9.20 -30.11
N ASP A 383 -13.88 -7.94 -29.77
CA ASP A 383 -14.30 -6.79 -30.56
C ASP A 383 -13.13 -5.81 -30.71
N PRO A 384 -12.48 -5.73 -31.89
CA PRO A 384 -11.41 -4.78 -32.15
C PRO A 384 -11.85 -3.31 -32.08
N HIS A 385 -13.14 -3.00 -32.23
CA HIS A 385 -13.69 -1.65 -32.29
C HIS A 385 -14.11 -1.09 -30.93
N ILE A 386 -14.22 -1.92 -29.90
CA ILE A 386 -14.57 -1.48 -28.54
C ILE A 386 -13.64 -0.33 -28.07
N PRO A 387 -14.17 0.77 -27.50
CA PRO A 387 -13.38 1.98 -27.18
C PRO A 387 -12.58 1.86 -25.87
N ILE A 388 -11.88 0.74 -25.68
CA ILE A 388 -10.99 0.46 -24.54
C ILE A 388 -9.60 0.06 -25.02
N ASN A 389 -8.63 -0.06 -24.12
CA ASN A 389 -7.36 -0.71 -24.43
C ASN A 389 -6.73 -1.33 -23.17
N MET A 390 -5.65 -2.07 -23.38
CA MET A 390 -4.89 -2.72 -22.31
C MET A 390 -4.42 -1.76 -21.21
N VAL A 391 -3.97 -0.56 -21.58
CA VAL A 391 -3.41 0.42 -20.63
C VAL A 391 -4.51 0.97 -19.74
N SER A 392 -5.63 1.37 -20.33
CA SER A 392 -6.77 1.91 -19.61
C SER A 392 -7.41 0.86 -18.71
N SER A 393 -7.59 -0.37 -19.22
CA SER A 393 -8.08 -1.48 -18.42
C SER A 393 -7.11 -1.86 -17.30
N GLY A 394 -5.80 -1.75 -17.52
CA GLY A 394 -4.77 -1.95 -16.49
C GLY A 394 -4.88 -0.91 -15.37
N VAL A 395 -4.95 0.39 -15.68
CA VAL A 395 -5.09 1.45 -14.67
C VAL A 395 -6.42 1.34 -13.91
N VAL A 396 -7.52 1.10 -14.60
CA VAL A 396 -8.82 0.89 -13.96
C VAL A 396 -8.82 -0.38 -13.10
N GLY A 397 -8.11 -1.42 -13.53
CA GLY A 397 -7.87 -2.63 -12.76
C GLY A 397 -7.09 -2.37 -11.47
N ILE A 398 -6.09 -1.48 -11.48
CA ILE A 398 -5.38 -1.03 -10.27
C ILE A 398 -6.38 -0.42 -9.28
N ALA A 399 -7.19 0.55 -9.72
CA ALA A 399 -8.20 1.18 -8.87
C ALA A 399 -9.19 0.16 -8.30
N ALA A 400 -9.71 -0.73 -9.15
CA ALA A 400 -10.66 -1.76 -8.76
C ALA A 400 -10.08 -2.74 -7.74
N MET A 401 -8.84 -3.17 -7.92
CA MET A 401 -8.17 -4.12 -7.02
C MET A 401 -7.87 -3.49 -5.66
N LEU A 402 -7.39 -2.24 -5.64
CA LEU A 402 -7.15 -1.53 -4.38
C LEU A 402 -8.46 -1.26 -3.61
N SER A 403 -9.51 -0.86 -4.33
CA SER A 403 -10.84 -0.64 -3.76
C SER A 403 -11.43 -1.91 -3.13
N SER A 404 -11.37 -3.04 -3.85
CA SER A 404 -11.90 -4.30 -3.36
C SER A 404 -11.08 -4.89 -2.21
N THR A 405 -9.78 -4.64 -2.14
CA THR A 405 -8.90 -5.25 -1.13
C THR A 405 -8.78 -4.43 0.15
N VAL A 406 -8.63 -3.11 0.05
CA VAL A 406 -8.38 -2.20 1.17
C VAL A 406 -9.68 -1.58 1.72
N SER A 407 -10.84 -1.81 1.09
CA SER A 407 -12.10 -1.12 1.41
C SER A 407 -12.04 0.40 1.20
N ALA A 408 -11.18 0.89 0.28
CA ALA A 408 -10.93 2.32 0.10
C ALA A 408 -11.15 2.79 -1.35
N PRO A 409 -12.40 2.81 -1.85
CA PRO A 409 -12.71 3.21 -3.22
C PRO A 409 -12.23 4.62 -3.59
N ILE A 410 -12.37 5.61 -2.71
CA ILE A 410 -12.01 7.00 -3.05
C ILE A 410 -10.48 7.12 -3.15
N THR A 411 -9.76 6.57 -2.18
CA THR A 411 -8.31 6.49 -2.18
C THR A 411 -7.82 5.80 -3.45
N ALA A 412 -8.39 4.65 -3.81
CA ALA A 412 -7.98 3.89 -4.97
C ALA A 412 -8.11 4.68 -6.29
N VAL A 413 -9.20 5.46 -6.45
CA VAL A 413 -9.41 6.33 -7.62
C VAL A 413 -8.40 7.47 -7.64
N VAL A 414 -8.27 8.22 -6.53
CA VAL A 414 -7.35 9.37 -6.44
C VAL A 414 -5.91 8.92 -6.65
N MET A 415 -5.55 7.77 -6.10
CA MET A 415 -4.23 7.18 -6.24
C MET A 415 -3.95 6.76 -7.68
N SER A 416 -4.89 6.09 -8.34
CA SER A 416 -4.71 5.68 -9.74
C SER A 416 -4.54 6.89 -10.66
N PHE A 417 -5.25 7.98 -10.38
CA PHE A 417 -5.04 9.27 -11.03
C PHE A 417 -3.65 9.86 -10.74
N GLU A 418 -3.24 10.04 -9.49
CA GLU A 418 -1.96 10.69 -9.19
C GLU A 418 -0.75 9.85 -9.63
N MET A 419 -0.84 8.53 -9.55
CA MET A 419 0.23 7.61 -9.97
C MET A 419 0.48 7.62 -11.48
N THR A 420 -0.53 7.98 -12.29
CA THR A 420 -0.45 8.02 -13.77
C THR A 420 -0.48 9.44 -14.33
N ARG A 421 -1.00 10.41 -13.56
CA ARG A 421 -1.30 11.80 -13.94
C ARG A 421 -2.24 11.93 -15.14
N ASP A 422 -3.11 10.95 -15.36
CA ASP A 422 -4.11 11.00 -16.42
C ASP A 422 -5.52 11.09 -15.86
N TYR A 423 -6.19 12.22 -16.07
CA TYR A 423 -7.55 12.44 -15.57
C TYR A 423 -8.60 11.57 -16.27
N ARG A 424 -8.32 11.05 -17.48
CA ARG A 424 -9.26 10.23 -18.26
C ARG A 424 -9.62 8.92 -17.55
N VAL A 425 -8.78 8.47 -16.61
CA VAL A 425 -9.02 7.22 -15.86
C VAL A 425 -10.00 7.39 -14.72
N VAL A 426 -10.26 8.63 -14.27
CA VAL A 426 -11.00 8.89 -13.02
C VAL A 426 -12.39 8.29 -13.08
N VAL A 427 -13.20 8.65 -14.09
CA VAL A 427 -14.59 8.16 -14.19
C VAL A 427 -14.67 6.64 -14.38
N PRO A 428 -13.92 6.01 -15.32
CA PRO A 428 -13.85 4.54 -15.40
C PRO A 428 -13.43 3.88 -14.09
N SER A 429 -12.44 4.46 -13.40
CA SER A 429 -11.94 3.94 -12.12
C SER A 429 -12.99 4.04 -11.03
N MET A 430 -13.78 5.12 -10.96
CA MET A 430 -14.87 5.26 -9.99
C MET A 430 -15.91 4.16 -10.15
N ILE A 431 -16.32 3.88 -11.39
CA ILE A 431 -17.31 2.83 -11.71
C ILE A 431 -16.76 1.47 -11.30
N ALA A 432 -15.58 1.10 -11.81
CA ALA A 432 -14.99 -0.21 -11.54
C ALA A 432 -14.64 -0.39 -10.05
N ALA A 433 -14.13 0.65 -9.37
CA ALA A 433 -13.79 0.61 -7.95
C ALA A 433 -15.03 0.44 -7.07
N GLY A 434 -16.12 1.16 -7.35
CA GLY A 434 -17.37 1.01 -6.60
C GLY A 434 -17.97 -0.39 -6.76
N VAL A 435 -17.99 -0.91 -8.00
CA VAL A 435 -18.49 -2.26 -8.28
C VAL A 435 -17.61 -3.32 -7.63
N ALA A 436 -16.28 -3.20 -7.75
CA ALA A 436 -15.33 -4.16 -7.16
C ALA A 436 -15.42 -4.19 -5.62
N PHE A 437 -15.60 -3.02 -4.99
CA PHE A 437 -15.87 -2.92 -3.55
C PHE A 437 -17.15 -3.67 -3.17
N GLY A 438 -18.26 -3.40 -3.88
CA GLY A 438 -19.54 -4.06 -3.65
C GLY A 438 -19.46 -5.57 -3.80
N VAL A 439 -18.89 -6.05 -4.91
CA VAL A 439 -18.73 -7.48 -5.20
C VAL A 439 -17.87 -8.17 -4.16
N ARG A 440 -16.70 -7.61 -3.80
CA ARG A 440 -15.88 -8.20 -2.72
C ARG A 440 -16.68 -8.29 -1.44
N ARG A 441 -17.44 -7.24 -1.07
CA ARG A 441 -18.21 -7.20 0.17
C ARG A 441 -19.35 -8.22 0.22
N MET A 442 -19.94 -8.55 -0.93
CA MET A 442 -20.93 -9.64 -1.03
C MET A 442 -20.33 -11.02 -0.77
N ILE A 443 -19.04 -11.22 -1.06
CA ILE A 443 -18.32 -12.49 -0.86
C ILE A 443 -17.68 -12.53 0.54
N ILE A 444 -16.96 -11.47 0.92
CA ILE A 444 -16.24 -11.30 2.19
C ILE A 444 -16.52 -9.91 2.72
N HIS A 445 -17.19 -9.81 3.86
CA HIS A 445 -17.59 -8.53 4.44
C HIS A 445 -16.40 -7.61 4.75
N TYR A 446 -15.29 -8.20 5.20
CA TYR A 446 -14.13 -7.50 5.74
C TYR A 446 -13.06 -7.21 4.68
N SER A 447 -12.31 -6.13 4.87
CA SER A 447 -11.13 -5.78 4.07
C SER A 447 -9.91 -6.61 4.47
N ILE A 448 -8.82 -6.49 3.69
CA ILE A 448 -7.54 -7.11 4.06
C ILE A 448 -7.02 -6.62 5.41
N ASP A 449 -7.29 -5.36 5.76
CA ASP A 449 -6.79 -4.73 6.98
C ASP A 449 -7.61 -5.13 8.24
N THR A 450 -8.90 -5.42 8.07
CA THR A 450 -9.82 -5.73 9.18
C THR A 450 -10.03 -7.24 9.37
N PHE A 451 -9.95 -8.06 8.32
CA PHE A 451 -10.32 -9.47 8.37
C PHE A 451 -9.53 -10.29 9.41
N LYS A 452 -8.22 -10.04 9.53
CA LYS A 452 -7.37 -10.73 10.52
C LYS A 452 -7.75 -10.36 11.96
N LEU A 453 -8.01 -9.08 12.21
CA LEU A 453 -8.38 -8.57 13.53
C LEU A 453 -9.75 -9.12 13.96
N GLU A 454 -10.67 -9.19 13.01
CA GLU A 454 -12.00 -9.76 13.22
C GLU A 454 -11.96 -11.24 13.59
N LYS A 455 -11.11 -12.02 12.91
CA LYS A 455 -10.88 -13.43 13.30
C LYS A 455 -10.21 -13.59 14.66
N GLN A 456 -9.60 -12.53 15.20
CA GLN A 456 -9.04 -12.49 16.55
C GLN A 456 -10.02 -11.93 17.60
N GLY A 457 -11.24 -11.53 17.20
CA GLY A 457 -12.24 -10.93 18.08
C GLY A 457 -12.10 -9.42 18.29
N PHE A 458 -11.29 -8.74 17.46
CA PHE A 458 -11.12 -7.29 17.49
C PHE A 458 -11.91 -6.63 16.36
N HIS A 459 -13.08 -6.11 16.72
CA HIS A 459 -14.00 -5.42 15.83
C HIS A 459 -13.54 -3.99 15.50
N ILE A 460 -13.34 -3.71 14.21
CA ILE A 460 -13.00 -2.37 13.73
C ILE A 460 -14.08 -1.89 12.75
N PRO A 461 -14.81 -0.81 13.05
CA PRO A 461 -15.85 -0.30 12.18
C PRO A 461 -15.22 0.32 10.92
N GLU A 462 -15.52 -0.26 9.75
CA GLU A 462 -15.20 0.35 8.47
C GLU A 462 -16.07 1.61 8.25
N ILE A 463 -15.46 2.71 7.76
CA ILE A 463 -16.12 4.03 7.67
C ILE A 463 -17.43 3.98 6.86
N TYR A 464 -17.45 3.20 5.79
CA TYR A 464 -18.63 2.97 4.94
C TYR A 464 -19.75 2.12 5.58
N VAL A 465 -19.59 1.72 6.85
CA VAL A 465 -20.52 0.85 7.59
C VAL A 465 -21.11 1.55 8.80
N ARG A 466 -20.54 2.69 9.21
CA ARG A 466 -20.98 3.45 10.38
C ARG A 466 -22.45 3.89 10.36
N VAL A 467 -23.06 3.92 9.18
CA VAL A 467 -24.43 4.43 9.02
C VAL A 467 -25.50 3.37 9.33
N LEU A 468 -25.17 2.07 9.40
CA LEU A 468 -26.22 1.05 9.42
C LEU A 468 -26.51 0.36 10.76
N HIS A 469 -25.59 0.23 11.71
CA HIS A 469 -25.89 -0.47 12.99
C HIS A 469 -25.23 0.19 14.20
N TYR A 470 -25.95 1.12 14.82
CA TYR A 470 -25.99 1.22 16.28
C TYR A 470 -27.34 0.65 16.74
N PRO A 471 -27.42 -0.62 17.18
CA PRO A 471 -28.36 -0.90 18.25
C PRO A 471 -27.76 -0.24 19.50
N HIS A 472 -28.44 0.80 19.99
CA HIS A 472 -28.39 1.09 21.41
C HIS A 472 -28.63 -0.23 22.14
N LYS A 473 -27.58 -0.81 22.74
CA LYS A 473 -27.78 -1.73 23.85
C LYS A 473 -27.91 -0.84 25.09
N ASP A 474 -29.15 -0.48 25.37
CA ASP A 474 -29.58 -0.39 26.76
C ASP A 474 -29.50 -1.81 27.32
N ASP A 475 -28.59 -2.02 28.27
CA ASP A 475 -28.66 -2.94 29.41
C ASP A 475 -27.42 -2.75 30.30
#